data_AF-A0A7C1D8D7-F1
#
_entry.id   AF-A0A7C1D8D7-F1
#
_cell.length_a   1.000
_cell.length_b   1.000
_cell.length_c   1.000
_cell.angle_alpha   90.00
_cell.angle_beta   90.00
_cell.angle_gamma   90.00
#
_symmetry.space_group_name_H-M   'P 1'
#
loop_
_entity.id
_entity.type
_entity.pdbx_description
1 polymer ?
#
loop_
_entity_poly.entity_id
_entity_poly.type
_entity_poly.pdbx_seq_one_letter_code
_entity_poly.pdbx_strand_id
1 'polypeptide(L)'
;MKIGRYLIIFLLLMGLLITFGNRGLIDNYLMSSKLAELEAQNAKITVENNELRRKIIMLRDDLSFVEHIARSELGMVKEGEFVYRLTN
;
A
#
# COMPACT_ATOMS: atom_id res chain seq x y z
N MET A 1 37.22 -1.08 -47.30
CA MET A 1 36.12 -0.59 -46.42
C MET A 1 36.06 -1.37 -45.10
N LYS A 2 37.05 -1.20 -44.21
CA LYS A 2 37.08 -1.89 -42.90
C LYS A 2 36.70 -0.95 -41.75
N ILE A 3 37.09 0.33 -41.83
CA ILE A 3 36.80 1.39 -40.85
C ILE A 3 35.29 1.57 -40.63
N GLY A 4 34.47 1.57 -41.68
CA GLY A 4 33.01 1.75 -41.55
C GLY A 4 32.34 0.65 -40.72
N ARG A 5 32.84 -0.60 -40.80
CA ARG A 5 32.30 -1.72 -40.02
C ARG A 5 32.62 -1.57 -38.53
N TYR A 6 33.82 -1.10 -38.19
CA TYR A 6 34.19 -0.83 -36.80
C TYR A 6 33.41 0.34 -36.21
N LEU A 7 33.14 1.38 -36.99
CA LEU A 7 32.30 2.51 -36.58
C LEU A 7 30.88 2.09 -36.24
N ILE A 8 30.27 1.24 -37.07
CA ILE A 8 28.91 0.71 -36.82
C ILE A 8 28.88 -0.15 -35.56
N ILE A 9 29.87 -1.02 -35.36
CA ILE A 9 29.97 -1.86 -34.16
C ILE A 9 30.17 -1.00 -32.91
N PHE A 10 30.97 0.06 -32.99
CA PHE A 10 31.19 1.01 -31.90
C PHE A 10 29.91 1.77 -31.53
N LEU A 11 29.15 2.23 -32.53
CA LEU A 11 27.86 2.90 -32.33
C LEU A 11 26.82 1.99 -31.70
N LEU A 12 26.77 0.71 -32.11
CA LEU A 12 25.90 -0.29 -31.50
C LEU A 12 26.30 -0.60 -30.05
N LEU A 13 27.60 -0.74 -29.77
CA LEU A 13 28.11 -0.92 -28.40
C LEU A 13 27.79 0.27 -27.51
N MET A 14 27.93 1.49 -28.02
CA MET A 14 27.55 2.71 -27.29
C MET A 14 26.04 2.79 -27.06
N GLY A 15 25.23 2.48 -28.07
CA GLY A 15 23.77 2.43 -27.92
C GLY A 15 23.35 1.43 -26.83
N LEU A 16 23.94 0.24 -26.86
CA LEU A 16 23.66 -0.83 -25.89
C LEU A 16 24.13 -0.44 -24.48
N LEU A 17 25.29 0.21 -24.33
CA LEU A 17 25.77 0.74 -23.07
C LEU A 17 24.91 1.90 -22.53
N ILE A 18 24.27 2.70 -23.38
CA ILE A 18 23.39 3.77 -22.92
C ILE A 18 22.02 3.20 -22.50
N THR A 19 21.53 2.16 -23.19
CA THR A 19 20.27 1.52 -22.84
C THR A 19 20.38 0.58 -21.63
N PHE A 20 21.52 -0.10 -21.46
CA PHE A 20 21.77 -1.09 -20.39
C PHE A 20 22.82 -0.66 -19.35
N GLY A 21 23.51 0.46 -19.54
CA GLY A 21 24.50 0.95 -18.57
C GLY A 21 23.82 1.49 -17.33
N ASN A 22 24.45 1.28 -16.18
CA ASN A 22 24.00 1.64 -14.84
C ASN A 22 23.26 3.01 -14.81
N ARG A 23 21.92 3.00 -14.68
CA ARG A 23 20.97 4.14 -14.88
C ARG A 23 20.49 4.36 -16.32
N GLY A 24 20.29 3.28 -17.07
CA GLY A 24 19.72 3.32 -18.41
C GLY A 24 18.26 3.77 -18.40
N LEU A 25 17.71 4.06 -19.57
CA LEU A 25 16.31 4.49 -19.71
C LEU A 25 15.30 3.49 -19.10
N ILE A 26 15.63 2.20 -19.13
CA ILE A 26 14.80 1.13 -18.57
C ILE A 26 14.74 1.21 -17.05
N ASP A 27 15.87 1.47 -16.38
CA ASP A 27 15.93 1.58 -14.91
C ASP A 27 15.09 2.76 -14.41
N ASN A 28 15.16 3.90 -15.10
CA ASN A 28 14.34 5.06 -14.75
C ASN A 28 12.85 4.77 -14.91
N TYR A 29 12.44 4.08 -15.97
CA TYR A 29 11.04 3.71 -16.18
C TYR A 29 10.53 2.73 -15.12
N LEU A 30 11.32 1.70 -14.78
CA LEU A 30 11.02 0.77 -13.70
C LEU A 30 10.96 1.47 -12.34
N MET A 31 11.89 2.39 -12.08
CA MET A 31 11.94 3.16 -10.84
C MET A 31 10.72 4.08 -10.70
N SER A 32 10.32 4.78 -11.77
CA SER A 32 9.11 5.60 -11.80
C SER A 32 7.85 4.77 -11.56
N SER A 33 7.76 3.59 -12.18
CA SER A 33 6.63 2.67 -11.95
C SER A 33 6.57 2.19 -10.50
N LYS A 34 7.73 1.85 -9.92
CA LYS A 34 7.84 1.46 -8.52
C LYS A 34 7.51 2.61 -7.56
N LEU A 35 7.91 3.84 -7.90
CA LEU A 35 7.54 5.04 -7.13
C LEU A 35 6.03 5.24 -7.13
N ALA A 36 5.37 5.16 -8.29
CA ALA A 36 3.92 5.28 -8.38
C ALA A 36 3.19 4.22 -7.56
N GLU A 37 3.69 2.97 -7.57
CA GLU A 37 3.14 1.90 -6.74
C GLU A 37 3.31 2.20 -5.24
N LEU A 38 4.50 2.63 -4.82
CA LEU A 38 4.78 3.00 -3.43
C LEU A 38 3.93 4.18 -2.96
N GLU A 39 3.70 5.18 -3.81
CA GLU A 39 2.82 6.31 -3.52
C GLU A 39 1.37 5.85 -3.32
N ALA A 40 0.88 4.95 -4.18
CA ALA A 40 -0.46 4.39 -4.04
C ALA A 40 -0.60 3.58 -2.73
N GLN A 41 0.41 2.78 -2.38
CA GLN A 41 0.43 2.03 -1.11
C GLN A 41 0.45 2.98 0.10
N ASN A 42 1.28 4.03 0.06
CA ASN A 42 1.33 5.04 1.12
C ASN A 42 -0.01 5.77 1.29
N ALA A 43 -0.67 6.13 0.19
CA ALA A 43 -1.98 6.75 0.24
C ALA A 43 -3.01 5.84 0.93
N LYS A 44 -3.02 4.55 0.58
CA LYS A 44 -3.90 3.55 1.22
C LYS A 44 -3.63 3.42 2.72
N ILE A 45 -2.36 3.26 3.11
CA ILE A 45 -1.95 3.14 4.51
C ILE A 45 -2.31 4.42 5.30
N THR A 46 -2.25 5.58 4.67
CA THR A 46 -2.62 6.87 5.29
C THR A 46 -4.11 6.92 5.59
N VAL A 47 -4.95 6.45 4.66
CA VAL A 47 -6.40 6.35 4.87
C VAL A 47 -6.72 5.39 6.02
N GLU A 48 -6.13 4.19 6.02
CA GLU A 48 -6.32 3.20 7.09
C GLU A 48 -5.88 3.73 8.46
N ASN A 49 -4.75 4.44 8.52
CA ASN A 49 -4.28 5.07 9.75
C ASN A 49 -5.27 6.12 10.27
N ASN A 50 -5.86 6.93 9.39
CA ASN A 50 -6.83 7.94 9.78
C ASN A 50 -8.13 7.31 10.32
N GLU A 51 -8.59 6.23 9.70
CA GLU A 51 -9.74 5.47 10.20
C GLU A 51 -9.47 4.85 11.57
N LEU A 52 -8.31 4.21 11.74
CA LEU A 52 -7.90 3.63 13.02
C LEU A 52 -7.79 4.69 14.11
N ARG A 53 -7.19 5.86 13.81
CA ARG A 53 -7.13 6.98 14.75
C ARG A 53 -8.52 7.44 15.18
N ARG A 54 -9.46 7.53 14.23
CA ARG A 54 -10.85 7.89 14.56
C ARG A 54 -11.49 6.84 15.47
N LYS A 55 -11.31 5.55 15.18
CA LYS A 55 -11.80 4.46 16.03
C LYS A 55 -11.21 4.52 17.43
N ILE A 56 -9.91 4.82 17.58
CA ILE A 56 -9.26 4.97 18.89
C ILE A 56 -9.90 6.10 19.70
N ILE A 57 -10.16 7.25 19.06
CA ILE A 57 -10.81 8.39 19.73
C ILE A 57 -12.23 8.00 20.17
N MET A 58 -13.01 7.36 19.31
CA MET A 58 -14.36 6.89 19.64
C MET A 58 -14.35 5.87 20.79
N LEU A 59 -13.44 4.91 20.76
CA LEU A 59 -13.28 3.92 21.84
C LEU A 59 -12.87 4.55 23.18
N ARG A 60 -12.12 5.66 23.16
CA ARG A 60 -11.66 6.31 24.38
C ARG A 60 -12.71 7.25 24.97
N ASP A 61 -13.36 8.04 24.11
CA ASP A 61 -14.14 9.19 24.53
C ASP A 61 -15.67 8.92 24.48
N ASP A 62 -16.12 7.80 23.91
CA ASP A 62 -17.53 7.42 23.79
C ASP A 62 -17.83 6.03 24.40
N LEU A 63 -18.39 6.04 25.62
CA LEU A 63 -18.75 4.84 26.35
C LEU A 63 -19.87 4.02 25.66
N SER A 64 -20.76 4.69 24.92
CA SER A 64 -21.86 4.04 24.18
C SER A 64 -21.32 3.29 22.96
N PHE A 65 -20.29 3.83 22.31
CA PHE A 65 -19.60 3.12 21.22
C PHE A 65 -18.88 1.86 21.74
N VAL A 66 -18.25 1.94 22.91
CA VAL A 66 -17.64 0.77 23.58
C VAL A 66 -18.68 -0.27 23.95
N GLU A 67 -19.81 0.13 24.53
CA GLU A 67 -20.91 -0.79 24.88
C GLU A 67 -21.50 -1.46 23.63
N HIS A 68 -21.62 -0.73 22.51
CA HIS A 68 -22.05 -1.30 21.24
C HIS A 68 -21.11 -2.42 20.77
N ILE A 69 -19.81 -2.16 20.68
CA ILE A 69 -18.81 -3.18 20.28
C ILE A 69 -18.81 -4.37 21.25
N ALA A 70 -18.88 -4.10 22.56
CA ALA A 70 -18.94 -5.15 23.57
C ALA A 70 -20.15 -6.07 23.35
N ARG A 71 -21.33 -5.53 23.03
CA ARG A 71 -22.54 -6.32 22.77
C ARG A 71 -22.56 -6.97 21.39
N SER A 72 -22.18 -6.25 20.33
CA SER A 72 -22.33 -6.69 18.94
C SER A 72 -21.22 -7.61 18.47
N GLU A 73 -19.97 -7.28 18.77
CA GLU A 73 -18.79 -8.02 18.30
C GLU A 73 -18.33 -9.05 19.32
N LEU A 74 -18.36 -8.69 20.62
CA LEU A 74 -17.86 -9.55 21.70
C LEU A 74 -18.97 -10.35 22.40
N GLY A 75 -20.24 -10.05 22.13
CA GLY A 75 -21.38 -10.74 22.76
C GLY A 75 -21.48 -10.56 24.28
N MET A 76 -20.81 -9.55 24.82
CA MET A 76 -20.82 -9.23 26.25
C MET A 76 -22.18 -8.66 26.67
N VAL A 77 -22.60 -9.00 27.89
CA VAL A 77 -23.80 -8.47 28.54
C VAL A 77 -23.50 -8.07 29.98
N LYS A 78 -24.25 -7.10 30.50
CA LYS A 78 -24.08 -6.68 31.90
C LYS A 78 -24.63 -7.76 32.84
N GLU A 79 -24.10 -7.83 34.06
CA GLU A 79 -24.63 -8.75 35.08
C GLU A 79 -26.12 -8.47 35.31
N GLY A 80 -26.95 -9.51 35.19
CA GLY A 80 -28.41 -9.42 35.32
C GLY A 80 -29.19 -9.21 34.02
N GLU A 81 -28.52 -9.08 32.86
CA GLU A 81 -29.19 -9.02 31.56
C GLU A 81 -29.33 -10.42 30.90
N PHE A 82 -30.47 -10.66 30.24
CA PHE A 82 -30.73 -11.90 29.51
C PHE A 82 -30.67 -11.68 28.00
N VAL A 83 -29.88 -12.50 27.29
CA VAL A 83 -29.80 -12.50 25.82
C VAL A 83 -30.78 -13.54 25.27
N TYR A 84 -31.79 -13.09 24.54
CA TYR A 84 -32.67 -13.96 23.78
C TYR A 84 -32.08 -14.22 22.39
N ARG A 85 -31.60 -15.44 22.15
CA ARG A 85 -31.23 -15.89 20.80
C ARG A 85 -32.40 -16.68 20.21
N LEU A 86 -33.13 -16.10 19.26
CA LEU A 86 -34.10 -16.87 18.48
C LEU A 86 -33.33 -17.77 17.51
N THR A 87 -33.32 -19.06 17.80
CA THR A 87 -32.92 -20.09 16.83
C THR A 87 -34.13 -20.39 15.97
N ASN A 88 -34.00 -20.22 14.65
CA ASN A 88 -34.94 -20.75 13.66
C ASN A 88 -34.42 -22.08 13.11
#